data_AF-A0A850NGP2-F1
#
_entry.id   AF-A0A850NGP2-F1
#
_cell.length_a   1.000
_cell.length_b   1.000
_cell.length_c   1.000
_cell.angle_alpha   90.00
_cell.angle_beta   90.00
_cell.angle_gamma   90.00
#
_symmetry.space_group_name_H-M   'P 1'
#
loop_
_entity.id
_entity.type
_entity.pdbx_description
1 polymer ?
#
loop_
_entity_poly.entity_id
_entity_poly.type
_entity_poly.pdbx_seq_one_letter_code
_entity_poly.pdbx_strand_id
1 'polypeptide(L)'
;METLVATVLIVVVFMMASMTLNTLFVTSIEQNDGPIRQELLFLQYRYAHGKLSLPHYDEQEYWEIKVEQQTWYDRKQVIFSAINTRNDKEITYSLNHE
;
A
#
# COMPACT_ATOMS: atom_id res chain seq x y z
N MET A 1 38.26 -35.83 -6.00
CA MET A 1 37.96 -34.84 -4.93
C MET A 1 37.15 -33.67 -5.49
N GLU A 2 37.21 -33.45 -6.80
CA GLU A 2 36.57 -32.36 -7.54
C GLU A 2 35.03 -32.37 -7.44
N THR A 3 34.40 -33.54 -7.44
CA THR A 3 32.93 -33.65 -7.35
C THR A 3 32.38 -33.18 -6.00
N LEU A 4 33.12 -33.40 -4.91
CA LEU A 4 32.75 -32.91 -3.58
C LEU A 4 32.77 -31.39 -3.56
N VAL A 5 33.84 -30.77 -4.07
CA VAL A 5 33.95 -29.31 -4.19
C VAL A 5 32.81 -28.75 -5.05
N ALA A 6 32.51 -29.36 -6.18
CA ALA A 6 31.42 -28.94 -7.06
C ALA A 6 30.06 -29.01 -6.35
N THR A 7 29.78 -30.08 -5.61
CA THR A 7 28.50 -30.20 -4.87
C THR A 7 28.38 -29.14 -3.76
N VAL A 8 29.46 -28.83 -3.05
CA VAL A 8 29.46 -27.77 -2.02
C VAL A 8 29.18 -26.40 -2.66
N LEU A 9 29.81 -26.10 -3.80
CA LEU A 9 29.56 -24.85 -4.53
C LEU A 9 28.10 -24.74 -4.98
N ILE A 10 27.52 -25.82 -5.50
CA ILE A 10 26.11 -25.84 -5.92
C ILE A 10 25.19 -25.57 -4.73
N VAL A 11 25.41 -26.22 -3.58
CA VAL A 11 24.61 -26.00 -2.36
C VAL A 11 24.67 -24.55 -1.90
N VAL A 12 25.86 -23.94 -1.90
CA VAL A 12 26.05 -22.53 -1.53
C VAL A 12 25.29 -21.60 -2.48
N VAL A 13 25.36 -21.84 -3.79
CA VAL A 13 24.62 -21.06 -4.79
C VAL A 13 23.12 -21.18 -4.58
N PHE A 14 22.60 -22.38 -4.35
CA PHE A 14 21.17 -22.58 -4.08
C PHE A 14 20.70 -21.90 -2.79
N MET A 15 21.54 -21.91 -1.75
CA MET A 15 21.24 -21.22 -0.50
C MET A 15 21.15 -19.70 -0.71
N MET A 16 22.12 -19.11 -1.41
CA MET A 16 22.11 -17.68 -1.75
C MET A 16 20.90 -17.31 -2.63
N ALA A 17 20.60 -18.13 -3.64
CA ALA A 17 19.45 -17.93 -4.52
C ALA A 17 18.13 -17.98 -3.74
N SER A 18 17.98 -18.94 -2.82
CA SER A 18 16.78 -19.08 -1.98
C SER A 18 16.57 -17.87 -1.07
N MET A 19 17.63 -17.39 -0.42
CA MET A 19 17.58 -16.19 0.40
C MET A 19 17.22 -14.96 -0.43
N THR A 20 17.81 -14.81 -1.61
CA THR A 20 17.53 -13.71 -2.53
C THR A 20 16.07 -13.71 -2.97
N LEU A 21 15.56 -14.89 -3.39
CA LEU A 21 14.18 -15.04 -3.81
C LEU A 21 13.19 -14.74 -2.69
N ASN A 22 13.47 -15.20 -1.47
CA ASN A 22 12.62 -14.93 -0.31
C ASN A 22 12.53 -13.43 -0.02
N THR A 23 13.66 -12.72 -0.04
CA THR A 23 13.67 -11.27 0.16
C THR A 23 12.87 -10.56 -0.92
N LEU A 24 13.09 -10.89 -2.19
CA LEU A 24 12.33 -10.29 -3.31
C LEU A 24 10.82 -10.52 -3.17
N PHE A 25 10.43 -11.72 -2.75
CA PHE A 25 9.03 -12.07 -2.55
C PHE A 25 8.39 -11.26 -1.41
N VAL A 26 9.04 -11.20 -0.25
CA VAL A 26 8.55 -10.40 0.89
C VAL A 26 8.43 -8.93 0.51
N THR A 27 9.46 -8.36 -0.12
CA THR A 27 9.44 -6.97 -0.57
C THR A 27 8.33 -6.69 -1.57
N SER A 28 8.07 -7.60 -2.52
CA SER A 28 6.99 -7.43 -3.49
C SER A 28 5.60 -7.44 -2.84
N ILE A 29 5.39 -8.23 -1.79
CA ILE A 29 4.11 -8.24 -1.06
C ILE A 29 3.96 -6.98 -0.23
N GLU A 30 4.98 -6.60 0.53
CA GLU A 30 4.94 -5.42 1.40
C GLU A 30 4.77 -4.10 0.62
N GLN A 31 5.23 -4.06 -0.63
CA GLN A 31 5.08 -2.89 -1.50
C GLN A 31 3.79 -2.87 -2.32
N ASN A 32 2.98 -3.95 -2.29
CA ASN A 32 1.73 -4.02 -3.03
C ASN A 32 0.66 -3.11 -2.41
N ASP A 33 0.55 -1.90 -2.93
CA ASP A 33 -0.46 -0.91 -2.52
C ASP A 33 -1.76 -1.01 -3.35
N GLY A 34 -1.87 -1.99 -4.25
CA GLY A 34 -3.02 -2.20 -5.13
C GLY A 34 -4.36 -2.29 -4.38
N PRO A 35 -4.49 -3.12 -3.33
CA PRO A 35 -5.74 -3.23 -2.56
C PRO A 35 -6.17 -1.90 -1.94
N ILE A 36 -5.23 -1.14 -1.40
CA ILE A 36 -5.51 0.14 -0.73
C ILE A 36 -5.90 1.22 -1.74
N ARG A 37 -5.22 1.27 -2.90
CA ARG A 37 -5.64 2.15 -4.01
C ARG A 37 -7.07 1.85 -4.45
N GLN A 38 -7.43 0.57 -4.55
CA GLN A 38 -8.77 0.16 -4.89
C GLN A 38 -9.80 0.59 -3.83
N GLU A 39 -9.47 0.46 -2.55
CA GLU A 39 -10.36 0.90 -1.46
C GLU A 39 -10.57 2.43 -1.49
N LEU A 40 -9.51 3.21 -1.69
CA LEU A 40 -9.62 4.66 -1.82
C LEU A 40 -10.47 5.09 -3.03
N LEU A 41 -10.37 4.38 -4.16
CA LEU A 41 -11.24 4.61 -5.32
C LEU A 41 -12.69 4.24 -5.03
N PHE A 42 -12.93 3.15 -4.28
CA PHE A 42 -14.26 2.74 -3.88
C PHE A 42 -14.90 3.74 -2.90
N LEU A 43 -14.12 4.31 -1.97
CA LEU A 43 -14.55 5.37 -1.07
C LEU A 43 -14.91 6.65 -1.85
N GLN A 44 -14.09 7.05 -2.84
CA GLN A 44 -14.42 8.16 -3.74
C GLN A 44 -15.73 7.93 -4.48
N TYR A 45 -15.93 6.73 -5.02
CA TYR A 45 -17.17 6.36 -5.69
C TYR A 45 -18.37 6.45 -4.75
N ARG A 46 -18.26 5.91 -3.52
CA ARG A 46 -19.33 5.99 -2.51
C ARG A 46 -19.65 7.44 -2.13
N TYR A 47 -18.62 8.28 -1.97
CA TYR A 47 -18.80 9.70 -1.70
C TYR A 47 -19.54 10.42 -2.84
N ALA A 48 -19.13 10.19 -4.09
CA ALA A 48 -19.78 10.78 -5.27
C ALA A 48 -21.26 10.40 -5.40
N HIS A 49 -21.68 9.25 -4.85
CA HIS A 49 -23.06 8.78 -4.86
C HIS A 49 -23.81 9.07 -3.54
N GLY A 50 -23.26 9.89 -2.65
CA GLY A 50 -23.88 10.27 -1.37
C GLY A 50 -24.02 9.11 -0.37
N LYS A 51 -23.25 8.03 -0.54
CA LYS A 51 -23.27 6.83 0.31
C LYS A 51 -22.13 6.78 1.33
N LEU A 52 -21.33 7.83 1.42
CA LEU A 52 -20.24 7.95 2.39
C LEU A 52 -20.49 9.16 3.30
N SER A 53 -20.57 8.92 4.61
CA SER A 53 -20.60 9.97 5.62
C SER A 53 -19.19 10.43 5.95
N LEU A 54 -18.98 11.74 6.07
CA LEU A 54 -17.71 12.33 6.47
C LEU A 54 -17.78 12.87 7.92
N PRO A 55 -16.66 12.84 8.68
CA PRO A 55 -15.39 12.20 8.34
C PRO A 55 -15.49 10.67 8.41
N HIS A 56 -14.70 9.98 7.59
CA HIS A 56 -14.63 8.51 7.59
C HIS A 56 -13.22 8.07 7.97
N TYR A 57 -13.14 7.09 8.86
CA TYR A 57 -11.90 6.51 9.35
C TYR A 57 -12.01 5.00 9.26
N ASP A 58 -10.96 4.38 8.71
CA ASP A 58 -10.87 2.93 8.61
C ASP A 58 -9.41 2.49 8.82
N GLU A 59 -9.22 1.27 9.32
CA GLU A 59 -7.91 0.69 9.58
C GLU A 59 -7.83 -0.69 8.91
N GLN A 60 -6.86 -0.86 8.02
CA GLN A 60 -6.66 -2.08 7.27
C GLN A 60 -5.21 -2.55 7.37
N GLU A 61 -4.98 -3.56 8.22
CA GLU A 61 -3.66 -4.11 8.54
C GLU A 61 -2.65 -3.05 9.00
N TYR A 62 -1.86 -2.53 8.07
CA TYR A 62 -0.84 -1.50 8.31
C TYR A 62 -1.21 -0.16 7.71
N TRP A 63 -2.42 0.00 7.19
CA TRP A 63 -2.89 1.22 6.54
C TRP A 63 -3.99 1.89 7.37
N GLU A 64 -3.76 3.16 7.70
CA GLU A 64 -4.77 4.04 8.28
C GLU A 64 -5.40 4.84 7.14
N ILE A 65 -6.70 4.62 6.91
CA ILE A 65 -7.46 5.28 5.85
C ILE A 65 -8.31 6.39 6.49
N LYS A 66 -8.28 7.55 5.87
CA LYS A 66 -8.90 8.75 6.38
C LYS A 66 -9.56 9.54 5.25
N VAL A 67 -10.82 9.92 5.44
CA VAL A 67 -11.55 10.78 4.52
C VAL A 67 -12.08 11.99 5.26
N GLU A 68 -11.61 13.17 4.86
CA GLU A 68 -11.94 14.44 5.50
C GLU A 68 -12.32 15.51 4.49
N GLN A 69 -13.20 16.41 4.91
CA GLN A 69 -13.47 17.63 4.17
C GLN A 69 -12.55 18.74 4.68
N GLN A 70 -11.74 19.30 3.78
CA GLN A 70 -10.93 20.48 4.04
C GLN A 70 -11.49 21.68 3.30
N THR A 71 -11.54 22.83 3.97
CA THR A 71 -11.96 24.09 3.36
C THR A 71 -10.73 24.95 3.13
N TRP A 72 -10.37 25.20 1.88
CA TRP A 72 -9.22 26.04 1.53
C TRP A 72 -9.70 27.27 0.76
N TYR A 73 -9.48 28.48 1.31
CA TYR A 73 -9.83 29.79 0.70
C TYR A 73 -11.18 29.75 -0.06
N ASP A 74 -12.25 29.33 0.62
CA ASP A 74 -13.63 29.29 0.11
C ASP A 74 -14.02 28.11 -0.82
N ARG A 75 -13.10 27.15 -1.05
CA ARG A 75 -13.42 25.89 -1.76
C ARG A 75 -13.47 24.70 -0.81
N LYS A 76 -14.56 23.94 -0.86
CA LYS A 76 -14.71 22.68 -0.13
C LYS A 76 -14.10 21.55 -0.95
N GLN A 77 -13.06 20.92 -0.41
CA GLN A 77 -12.42 19.76 -1.00
C GLN A 77 -12.55 18.57 -0.06
N VAL A 78 -12.75 17.38 -0.62
CA VAL A 78 -12.69 16.13 0.15
C VAL A 78 -11.39 15.42 -0.17
N ILE A 79 -10.64 15.09 0.87
CA ILE A 79 -9.35 14.42 0.81
C ILE A 79 -9.55 12.98 1.29
N PHE A 80 -9.09 12.04 0.48
CA PHE A 80 -9.04 10.61 0.78
C PHE A 80 -7.58 10.24 0.90
N SER A 81 -7.10 9.95 2.10
CA SER A 81 -5.72 9.55 2.35
C SER A 81 -5.64 8.15 2.96
N ALA A 82 -4.57 7.44 2.64
CA ALA A 82 -4.17 6.23 3.34
C ALA A 82 -2.69 6.31 3.69
N ILE A 83 -2.34 6.09 4.95
CA ILE A 83 -0.97 6.15 5.46
C ILE A 83 -0.57 4.75 5.94
N ASN A 84 0.55 4.25 5.43
CA ASN A 84 1.10 2.98 5.87
C ASN A 84 1.99 3.18 7.11
N THR A 85 1.62 2.55 8.21
CA THR A 85 2.30 2.61 9.51
C THR A 85 3.67 1.92 9.56
N ARG A 86 4.02 1.10 8.56
CA ARG A 86 5.31 0.38 8.50
C ARG A 86 6.38 1.05 7.66
N ASN A 87 5.99 1.72 6.59
CA ASN A 87 6.93 2.29 5.61
C ASN A 87 6.69 3.77 5.30
N ASP A 88 5.83 4.44 6.09
CA ASP A 88 5.47 5.86 5.97
C ASP A 88 4.95 6.25 4.57
N LYS A 89 4.52 5.28 3.77
CA LYS A 89 3.98 5.52 2.44
C LYS A 89 2.59 6.11 2.57
N GLU A 90 2.38 7.26 1.94
CA GLU A 90 1.09 7.94 1.87
C GLU A 90 0.52 7.87 0.45
N ILE A 91 -0.78 7.61 0.35
CA ILE A 91 -1.54 7.66 -0.90
C ILE A 91 -2.72 8.59 -0.67
N THR A 92 -2.76 9.69 -1.42
CA THR A 92 -3.77 10.73 -1.25
C THR A 92 -4.46 11.06 -2.56
N TYR A 93 -5.79 11.13 -2.53
CA TYR A 93 -6.65 11.59 -3.61
C TYR A 93 -7.49 12.76 -3.12
N SER A 94 -7.79 13.69 -4.01
CA SER A 94 -8.61 14.86 -3.71
C SER A 94 -9.72 15.03 -4.72
N LEU A 95 -10.91 15.37 -4.22
CA LEU A 95 -12.09 15.67 -5.04
C LEU A 95 -12.58 17.07 -4.70
N ASN A 96 -12.63 17.94 -5.71
CA ASN A 96 -13.22 19.27 -5.56
C ASN A 96 -14.74 19.12 -5.56
N HIS A 97 -15.40 19.71 -4.57
CA HIS A 97 -16.85 19.88 -4.60
C HIS A 97 -17.11 21.25 -5.23
N GLU A 98 -17.62 21.26 -6.47
CA GLU A 98 -18.14 22.48 -7.13
C GLU A 98 -19.41 22.99 -6.46
#